data_AF-B8HIK2-F1
#
_entry.id   AF-B8HIK2-F1
#
_cell.length_a   1.000
_cell.length_b   1.000
_cell.length_c   1.000
_cell.angle_alpha   90.00
_cell.angle_beta   90.00
_cell.angle_gamma   90.00
#
_symmetry.space_group_name_H-M   'P 1'
#
loop_
_entity.id
_entity.type
_entity.pdbx_description
1 polymer ?
#
loop_
_entity_poly.entity_id
_entity_poly.type
_entity_poly.pdbx_seq_one_letter_code
_entity_poly.pdbx_strand_id
1 'polypeptide(L)'
;MKAESAHMASMPSSPTAAGPTDLAECDCPKARHDHGTRDMYGYHKCRCTPCAAASRDYYRSTAHLTRTKKWASAELARQRIIQLRAAGLTMDAMADLCGVRVSNLHYILSGPGGRTVQRILASTLDSLNAISYKDVAGRPISKDTRVDGAVPRLQTMALHAAGWCSEDLSSRSGISVQTFNKLMRGSGTTHEMRQRINVLYNRLHGTVPPEAEPLQRIRVRRALRKAEANGWTPGMAQSLDYEEAA
;
A
#
# COMPACT_ATOMS: atom_id res chain seq x y z
N MET A 1 52.86 -64.85 44.00
CA MET A 1 52.81 -63.69 44.92
C MET A 1 53.52 -62.51 44.29
N LYS A 2 52.76 -61.58 43.71
CA LYS A 2 53.06 -60.15 43.57
C LYS A 2 51.74 -59.50 43.16
N ALA A 3 51.16 -58.81 44.13
CA ALA A 3 50.07 -57.87 43.96
C ALA A 3 50.68 -56.49 43.65
N GLU A 4 49.99 -55.70 42.82
CA GLU A 4 50.11 -54.25 42.53
C GLU A 4 49.76 -54.07 41.03
N SER A 5 48.96 -53.14 40.54
CA SER A 5 48.08 -52.12 41.11
C SER A 5 47.18 -51.69 39.95
N ALA A 6 45.88 -51.97 40.00
CA ALA A 6 44.91 -51.46 39.03
C ALA A 6 44.29 -50.17 39.57
N HIS A 7 44.76 -49.05 39.03
CA HIS A 7 44.24 -47.71 39.30
C HIS A 7 42.84 -47.59 38.67
N MET A 8 41.79 -47.61 39.49
CA MET A 8 40.44 -47.28 39.05
C MET A 8 40.34 -45.76 38.86
N ALA A 9 40.37 -45.31 37.61
CA ALA A 9 40.04 -43.94 37.26
C ALA A 9 38.55 -43.69 37.57
N SER A 10 38.33 -42.93 38.64
CA SER A 10 37.03 -42.36 39.00
C SER A 10 36.51 -41.51 37.84
N MET A 11 35.39 -41.91 37.25
CA MET A 11 34.71 -41.10 36.24
C MET A 11 34.19 -39.81 36.91
N PRO A 12 34.37 -38.62 36.30
CA PRO A 12 33.73 -37.41 36.80
C PRO A 12 32.22 -37.55 36.63
N SER A 13 31.52 -37.52 37.76
CA SER A 13 30.07 -37.38 37.84
C SER A 13 29.58 -36.31 36.86
N SER A 14 28.56 -36.65 36.07
CA SER A 14 27.85 -35.69 35.23
C SER A 14 27.48 -34.44 36.03
N PRO A 15 27.68 -33.22 35.50
CA PRO A 15 27.26 -32.02 36.20
C PRO A 15 25.74 -32.02 36.31
N THR A 16 25.25 -32.36 37.50
CA THR A 16 23.91 -32.08 37.98
C THR A 16 23.56 -30.64 37.62
N ALA A 17 22.40 -30.45 36.98
CA ALA A 17 21.88 -29.18 36.52
C ALA A 17 22.17 -28.04 37.51
N ALA A 18 23.10 -27.15 37.11
CA ALA A 18 23.38 -25.95 37.86
C ALA A 18 22.08 -25.16 38.06
N GLY A 19 21.88 -24.67 39.29
CA GLY A 19 20.78 -23.76 39.63
C GLY A 19 20.75 -22.50 38.74
N PRO A 20 19.70 -21.67 38.88
CA PRO A 20 19.46 -20.57 37.96
C PRO A 20 20.68 -19.66 37.85
N THR A 21 21.14 -19.47 36.61
CA THR A 21 21.99 -18.35 36.20
C THR A 21 21.36 -17.06 36.73
N ASP A 22 22.19 -16.15 37.24
CA ASP A 22 21.77 -14.90 37.90
C ASP A 22 20.53 -14.26 37.24
N LEU A 23 19.55 -13.89 38.07
CA LEU A 23 18.31 -13.28 37.63
C LEU A 23 18.62 -11.97 36.89
N ALA A 24 18.43 -11.96 35.58
CA ALA A 24 18.57 -10.73 34.80
C ALA A 24 17.59 -9.67 35.29
N GLU A 25 18.09 -8.48 35.59
CA GLU A 25 17.28 -7.31 35.95
C GLU A 25 16.78 -6.60 34.69
N CYS A 26 15.58 -6.01 34.76
CA CYS A 26 14.98 -5.31 33.63
C CYS A 26 15.27 -3.81 33.70
N ASP A 27 16.13 -3.32 32.81
CA ASP A 27 16.48 -1.88 32.70
C ASP A 27 15.71 -1.15 31.58
N CYS A 28 14.55 -1.66 31.16
CA CYS A 28 13.77 -1.01 30.10
C CYS A 28 13.09 0.28 30.58
N PRO A 29 13.29 1.44 29.89
CA PRO A 29 12.77 2.73 30.34
C PRO A 29 11.25 2.91 30.18
N LYS A 30 10.57 2.03 29.43
CA LYS A 30 9.14 2.16 29.09
C LYS A 30 8.25 1.05 29.65
N ALA A 31 8.83 -0.04 30.15
CA ALA A 31 8.08 -1.18 30.65
C ALA A 31 8.93 -1.95 31.65
N ARG A 32 8.33 -2.30 32.80
CA ARG A 32 8.91 -3.24 33.75
C ARG A 32 8.43 -4.63 33.36
N HIS A 33 9.37 -5.50 33.00
CA HIS A 33 9.07 -6.89 32.65
C HIS A 33 9.32 -7.75 33.88
N ASP A 34 8.31 -8.48 34.32
CA ASP A 34 8.41 -9.34 35.51
C ASP A 34 8.96 -10.73 35.14
N HIS A 35 9.68 -11.35 36.07
CA HIS A 35 10.08 -12.76 35.93
C HIS A 35 8.86 -13.67 35.80
N GLY A 36 9.01 -14.78 35.06
CA GLY A 36 7.88 -15.65 34.74
C GLY A 36 7.07 -15.19 33.54
N THR A 37 7.51 -14.16 32.82
CA THR A 37 6.91 -13.73 31.55
C THR A 37 7.78 -14.13 30.35
N ARG A 38 7.16 -14.22 29.16
CA ARG A 38 7.88 -14.44 27.90
C ARG A 38 8.85 -13.29 27.59
N ASP A 39 8.47 -12.07 27.94
CA ASP A 39 9.21 -10.87 27.58
C ASP A 39 10.56 -10.81 28.31
N MET A 40 10.63 -11.22 29.58
CA MET A 40 11.91 -11.38 30.28
C MET A 40 12.84 -12.41 29.63
N TYR A 41 12.29 -13.51 29.11
CA TYR A 41 13.07 -14.51 28.39
C TYR A 41 13.59 -14.00 27.03
N GLY A 42 12.75 -13.25 26.33
CA GLY A 42 12.99 -12.78 24.95
C GLY A 42 13.91 -11.57 24.87
N TYR A 43 13.55 -10.50 25.58
CA TYR A 43 14.24 -9.21 25.54
C TYR A 43 15.47 -9.19 26.44
N HIS A 44 15.31 -9.58 27.71
CA HIS A 44 16.37 -9.53 28.72
C HIS A 44 17.23 -10.79 28.81
N LYS A 45 16.95 -11.77 27.93
CA LYS A 45 17.67 -13.06 27.86
C LYS A 45 17.70 -13.81 29.20
N CYS A 46 16.77 -13.54 30.11
CA CYS A 46 16.67 -14.25 31.37
C CYS A 46 16.46 -15.76 31.11
N ARG A 47 17.19 -16.61 31.84
CA ARG A 47 17.14 -18.07 31.68
C ARG A 47 16.64 -18.81 32.90
N CYS A 48 16.15 -18.10 33.92
CA CYS A 48 15.59 -18.73 35.10
C CYS A 48 14.38 -19.61 34.74
N THR A 49 14.14 -20.64 35.56
CA THR A 49 13.09 -21.64 35.38
C THR A 49 11.70 -21.04 35.07
N PRO A 50 11.19 -20.01 35.79
CA PRO A 50 9.86 -19.47 35.49
C PRO A 50 9.80 -18.76 34.13
N CYS A 51 10.83 -17.99 33.73
CA CYS A 51 10.89 -17.35 32.42
C CYS A 51 10.99 -18.38 31.28
N ALA A 52 11.80 -19.43 31.47
CA ALA A 52 11.93 -20.51 30.50
C ALA A 52 10.65 -21.35 30.38
N ALA A 53 9.92 -21.57 31.49
CA ALA A 53 8.61 -22.23 31.48
C ALA A 53 7.58 -21.40 30.71
N ALA A 54 7.42 -20.11 31.02
CA ALA A 54 6.48 -19.22 30.34
C ALA A 54 6.75 -19.13 28.83
N SER A 55 8.03 -19.07 28.43
CA SER A 55 8.43 -19.11 27.02
C SER A 55 8.03 -20.44 26.36
N ARG A 56 8.30 -21.58 27.02
CA ARG A 56 7.90 -22.91 26.51
C ARG A 56 6.38 -23.06 26.39
N ASP A 57 5.62 -22.59 27.37
CA ASP A 57 4.15 -22.67 27.35
C ASP A 57 3.56 -21.80 26.26
N TYR A 58 4.13 -20.61 26.03
CA TYR A 58 3.79 -19.78 24.88
C TYR A 58 4.09 -20.51 23.55
N TYR A 59 5.28 -21.10 23.38
CA TYR A 59 5.59 -21.82 22.15
C TYR A 59 4.75 -23.09 21.96
N ARG A 60 4.41 -23.79 23.05
CA ARG A 60 3.53 -24.98 23.01
C ARG A 60 2.10 -24.60 22.61
N SER A 61 1.54 -23.56 23.21
CA SER A 61 0.20 -23.06 22.88
C SER A 61 0.13 -22.50 21.46
N THR A 62 1.17 -21.78 21.01
CA THR A 62 1.23 -21.24 19.65
C THR A 62 1.59 -22.27 18.59
N ALA A 63 2.32 -23.34 18.91
CA ALA A 63 2.64 -24.43 17.98
C ALA A 63 1.39 -25.18 17.48
N HIS A 64 0.39 -25.34 18.35
CA HIS A 64 -0.91 -25.88 17.94
C HIS A 64 -1.61 -24.92 16.96
N LEU A 65 -1.59 -23.62 17.24
CA LEU A 65 -2.17 -22.58 16.39
C LEU A 65 -1.43 -22.41 15.05
N THR A 66 -0.14 -22.70 14.96
CA THR A 66 0.62 -22.61 13.71
C THR A 66 0.45 -23.83 12.82
N ARG A 67 0.26 -25.03 13.39
CA ARG A 67 -0.02 -26.26 12.65
C ARG A 67 -1.36 -26.25 11.91
N THR A 68 -2.36 -25.55 12.44
CA THR A 68 -3.71 -25.49 11.86
C THR A 68 -3.92 -24.31 10.90
N LYS A 69 -2.94 -23.41 10.76
CA LYS A 69 -3.04 -22.27 9.86
C LYS A 69 -2.98 -22.72 8.40
N LYS A 70 -4.04 -22.44 7.67
CA LYS A 70 -4.04 -22.49 6.21
C LYS A 70 -3.36 -21.23 5.68
N TRP A 71 -2.42 -21.43 4.78
CA TRP A 71 -1.65 -20.36 4.15
C TRP A 71 -2.04 -20.28 2.68
N ALA A 72 -2.21 -19.06 2.18
CA ALA A 72 -2.47 -18.78 0.78
C ALA A 72 -1.32 -18.00 0.14
N SER A 73 -1.31 -17.94 -1.19
CA SER A 73 -0.36 -17.12 -1.95
C SER A 73 -0.62 -15.64 -1.68
N ALA A 74 0.43 -14.89 -1.35
CA ALA A 74 0.35 -13.45 -1.19
C ALA A 74 0.08 -12.72 -2.52
N GLU A 75 0.42 -13.36 -3.64
CA GLU A 75 0.24 -12.78 -4.97
C GLU A 75 -1.24 -12.59 -5.32
N LEU A 76 -2.09 -13.58 -4.97
CA LEU A 76 -3.53 -13.49 -5.16
C LEU A 76 -4.13 -12.31 -4.38
N ALA A 77 -3.65 -12.09 -3.15
CA ALA A 77 -4.08 -10.93 -2.36
C ALA A 77 -3.59 -9.62 -2.97
N ARG A 78 -2.36 -9.54 -3.49
CA ARG A 78 -1.86 -8.33 -4.18
C ARG A 78 -2.74 -7.99 -5.39
N GLN A 79 -3.03 -8.96 -6.23
CA GLN A 79 -3.88 -8.77 -7.40
C GLN A 79 -5.28 -8.29 -7.00
N ARG A 80 -5.87 -8.91 -5.96
CA ARG A 80 -7.18 -8.48 -5.45
C ARG A 80 -7.15 -7.05 -4.90
N ILE A 81 -6.12 -6.68 -4.15
CA ILE A 81 -5.95 -5.31 -3.64
C ILE A 81 -5.83 -4.31 -4.80
N ILE A 82 -5.05 -4.63 -5.84
CA ILE A 82 -4.93 -3.77 -7.03
C ILE A 82 -6.29 -3.59 -7.71
N GLN A 83 -7.05 -4.67 -7.90
CA GLN A 83 -8.41 -4.61 -8.47
C GLN A 83 -9.35 -3.73 -7.63
N LEU A 84 -9.38 -3.92 -6.31
CA LEU A 84 -10.21 -3.13 -5.40
C LEU A 84 -9.82 -1.66 -5.41
N ARG A 85 -8.52 -1.35 -5.50
CA ARG A 85 -8.03 0.02 -5.65
C ARG A 85 -8.41 0.64 -6.99
N ALA A 86 -8.34 -0.12 -8.08
CA ALA A 86 -8.81 0.33 -9.39
C ALA A 86 -10.32 0.61 -9.38
N ALA A 87 -11.08 -0.20 -8.64
CA ALA A 87 -12.50 0.02 -8.39
C ALA A 87 -12.78 1.18 -7.40
N GLY A 88 -11.76 1.82 -6.84
CA GLY A 88 -11.89 3.03 -6.03
C GLY A 88 -11.76 2.85 -4.52
N LEU A 89 -11.52 1.63 -4.01
CA LEU A 89 -11.33 1.44 -2.57
C LEU A 89 -9.98 1.97 -2.09
N THR A 90 -10.01 2.67 -0.95
CA THR A 90 -8.81 3.06 -0.22
C THR A 90 -8.28 1.89 0.62
N MET A 91 -6.99 1.98 1.00
CA MET A 91 -6.36 1.00 1.88
C MET A 91 -7.04 0.95 3.25
N ASP A 92 -7.48 2.10 3.76
CA ASP A 92 -8.21 2.21 5.02
C ASP A 92 -9.57 1.52 4.93
N ALA A 93 -10.33 1.77 3.86
CA ALA A 93 -11.62 1.13 3.65
C ALA A 93 -11.50 -0.40 3.51
N MET A 94 -10.49 -0.88 2.78
CA MET A 94 -10.21 -2.33 2.69
C MET A 94 -9.83 -2.91 4.06
N ALA A 95 -9.03 -2.19 4.85
CA ALA A 95 -8.61 -2.62 6.18
C ALA A 95 -9.81 -2.74 7.12
N ASP A 96 -10.70 -1.75 7.12
CA ASP A 96 -11.94 -1.75 7.89
C ASP A 96 -12.85 -2.92 7.51
N LEU A 97 -13.07 -3.14 6.21
CA LEU A 97 -13.91 -4.24 5.71
C LEU A 97 -13.33 -5.62 6.02
N CYS A 98 -12.01 -5.76 5.95
CA CYS A 98 -11.34 -7.03 6.22
C CYS A 98 -11.07 -7.27 7.71
N GLY A 99 -11.26 -6.27 8.57
CA GLY A 99 -10.88 -6.35 9.99
C GLY A 99 -9.37 -6.51 10.21
N VAL A 100 -8.55 -5.92 9.33
CA VAL A 100 -7.08 -5.98 9.40
C VAL A 100 -6.48 -4.59 9.58
N ARG A 101 -5.22 -4.52 10.01
CA ARG A 101 -4.49 -3.24 10.05
C ARG A 101 -4.10 -2.81 8.64
N VAL A 102 -4.19 -1.52 8.35
CA VAL A 102 -3.77 -0.91 7.08
C VAL A 102 -2.31 -1.23 6.75
N SER A 103 -1.44 -1.23 7.76
CA SER A 103 -0.04 -1.62 7.62
C SER A 103 0.16 -3.04 7.09
N ASN A 104 -0.72 -3.99 7.43
CA ASN A 104 -0.66 -5.35 6.90
C ASN A 104 -0.94 -5.37 5.39
N LEU A 105 -1.90 -4.57 4.92
CA LEU A 105 -2.19 -4.47 3.49
C LEU A 105 -1.01 -3.83 2.73
N HIS A 106 -0.37 -2.80 3.30
CA HIS A 106 0.86 -2.24 2.74
C HIS A 106 2.01 -3.26 2.70
N TYR A 107 2.16 -4.08 3.75
CA TYR A 107 3.17 -5.14 3.76
C TYR A 107 2.90 -6.23 2.72
N ILE A 108 1.64 -6.53 2.41
CA ILE A 108 1.30 -7.46 1.32
C ILE A 108 1.72 -6.88 -0.04
N LEU A 109 1.45 -5.59 -0.26
CA LEU A 109 1.72 -4.91 -1.53
C LEU A 109 3.23 -4.68 -1.77
N SER A 110 3.91 -4.10 -0.78
CA SER A 110 5.29 -3.59 -0.95
C SER A 110 6.33 -4.43 -0.21
N GLY A 111 5.92 -5.26 0.74
CA GLY A 111 6.84 -6.06 1.56
C GLY A 111 7.61 -5.24 2.61
N PRO A 112 8.07 -5.87 3.71
CA PRO A 112 8.99 -5.20 4.64
C PRO A 112 10.35 -4.99 3.97
N GLY A 113 10.81 -3.74 3.90
CA GLY A 113 12.12 -3.39 3.32
C GLY A 113 12.25 -3.73 1.83
N GLY A 114 11.14 -3.73 1.08
CA GLY A 114 11.11 -4.04 -0.36
C GLY A 114 11.13 -5.53 -0.71
N ARG A 115 11.13 -6.43 0.28
CA ARG A 115 11.03 -7.87 0.04
C ARG A 115 9.58 -8.33 -0.01
N THR A 116 9.11 -8.75 -1.19
CA THR A 116 7.74 -9.20 -1.37
C THR A 116 7.42 -10.42 -0.50
N VAL A 117 6.36 -10.30 0.29
CA VAL A 117 5.83 -11.43 1.07
C VAL A 117 5.30 -12.48 0.10
N GLN A 118 5.60 -13.75 0.36
CA GLN A 118 5.23 -14.88 -0.50
C GLN A 118 3.94 -15.58 -0.03
N ARG A 119 3.71 -15.64 1.28
CA ARG A 119 2.57 -16.34 1.88
C ARG A 119 1.88 -15.47 2.92
N ILE A 120 0.57 -15.55 2.93
CA ILE A 120 -0.30 -14.91 3.93
C ILE A 120 -1.24 -15.94 4.53
N LEU A 121 -1.91 -15.57 5.62
CA LEU A 121 -3.01 -16.37 6.16
C LEU A 121 -4.14 -16.45 5.14
N ALA A 122 -4.68 -17.65 4.93
CA ALA A 122 -5.80 -17.87 4.02
C ALA A 122 -7.00 -17.00 4.42
N SER A 123 -7.25 -16.84 5.72
CA SER A 123 -8.32 -15.97 6.22
C SER A 123 -8.22 -14.52 5.75
N THR A 124 -7.00 -13.99 5.54
CA THR A 124 -6.82 -12.63 5.01
C THR A 124 -7.20 -12.54 3.53
N LEU A 125 -6.88 -13.57 2.75
CA LEU A 125 -7.31 -13.66 1.35
C LEU A 125 -8.83 -13.82 1.26
N ASP A 126 -9.41 -14.67 2.11
CA ASP A 126 -10.86 -14.89 2.17
C ASP A 126 -11.61 -13.60 2.49
N SER A 127 -11.14 -12.80 3.46
CA SER A 127 -11.71 -11.48 3.76
C SER A 127 -11.62 -10.52 2.57
N LEU A 128 -10.48 -10.47 1.86
CA LEU A 128 -10.32 -9.63 0.67
C LEU A 128 -11.24 -10.06 -0.49
N ASN A 129 -11.49 -11.36 -0.62
CA ASN A 129 -12.40 -11.91 -1.62
C ASN A 129 -13.88 -11.68 -1.25
N ALA A 130 -14.20 -11.60 0.03
CA ALA A 130 -15.56 -11.32 0.52
C ALA A 130 -16.02 -9.88 0.22
N ILE A 131 -15.10 -8.94 -0.06
CA ILE A 131 -15.45 -7.57 -0.45
C ILE A 131 -16.19 -7.60 -1.79
N SER A 132 -17.45 -7.17 -1.77
CA SER A 132 -18.35 -7.18 -2.92
C SER A 132 -18.36 -5.84 -3.67
N TYR A 133 -18.91 -5.83 -4.88
CA TYR A 133 -19.11 -4.61 -5.67
C TYR A 133 -20.06 -3.62 -4.98
N LYS A 134 -21.00 -4.09 -4.14
CA LYS A 134 -21.91 -3.21 -3.39
C LYS A 134 -21.16 -2.37 -2.34
N ASP A 135 -20.15 -2.97 -1.71
CA ASP A 135 -19.30 -2.30 -0.72
C ASP A 135 -18.43 -1.22 -1.37
N VAL A 136 -18.11 -1.41 -2.65
CA VAL A 136 -17.37 -0.47 -3.50
C VAL A 136 -18.27 0.69 -3.92
N ALA A 137 -19.43 0.39 -4.50
CA ALA A 137 -20.34 1.38 -5.07
C ALA A 137 -20.90 2.36 -4.01
N GLY A 138 -21.02 1.91 -2.76
CA GLY A 138 -21.55 2.73 -1.67
C GLY A 138 -20.55 3.67 -0.99
N ARG A 139 -19.25 3.58 -1.29
CA ARG A 139 -18.22 4.35 -0.58
C ARG A 139 -17.67 5.50 -1.43
N PRO A 140 -17.56 6.71 -0.87
CA PRO A 140 -16.93 7.82 -1.57
C PRO A 140 -15.43 7.53 -1.73
N ILE A 141 -14.96 7.53 -2.97
CA ILE A 141 -13.53 7.49 -3.28
C ILE A 141 -12.90 8.74 -2.69
N SER A 142 -11.86 8.58 -1.86
CA SER A 142 -11.19 9.73 -1.25
C SER A 142 -10.62 10.64 -2.33
N LYS A 143 -10.81 11.95 -2.16
CA LYS A 143 -10.38 13.00 -3.08
C LYS A 143 -8.89 12.92 -3.43
N ASP A 144 -8.07 12.54 -2.46
CA ASP A 144 -6.61 12.49 -2.56
C ASP A 144 -6.08 11.18 -3.14
N THR A 145 -6.97 10.21 -3.42
CA THR A 145 -6.57 8.90 -3.97
C THR A 145 -5.83 9.11 -5.28
N ARG A 146 -4.59 8.60 -5.36
CA ARG A 146 -3.78 8.64 -6.60
C ARG A 146 -4.40 7.70 -7.64
N VAL A 147 -4.68 8.25 -8.82
CA VAL A 147 -5.24 7.55 -9.98
C VAL A 147 -4.34 7.74 -11.19
N ASP A 148 -4.49 6.86 -12.18
CA ASP A 148 -3.81 7.03 -13.47
C ASP A 148 -4.23 8.37 -14.11
N GLY A 149 -3.23 9.07 -14.64
CA GLY A 149 -3.39 10.34 -15.34
C GLY A 149 -3.69 10.18 -16.83
N ALA A 150 -3.78 8.96 -17.39
CA ALA A 150 -3.94 8.74 -18.83
C ALA A 150 -5.18 9.44 -19.42
N VAL A 151 -6.37 9.16 -18.88
CA VAL A 151 -7.62 9.79 -19.32
C VAL A 151 -7.59 11.32 -19.17
N PRO A 152 -7.34 11.90 -17.98
CA PRO A 152 -7.34 13.36 -17.83
C PRO A 152 -6.22 14.04 -18.63
N ARG A 153 -5.12 13.34 -18.92
CA ARG A 153 -4.06 13.83 -19.83
C ARG A 153 -4.59 13.97 -21.25
N LEU A 154 -5.25 12.95 -21.80
CA LEU A 154 -5.81 13.00 -23.14
C LEU A 154 -6.93 14.03 -23.26
N GLN A 155 -7.80 14.14 -22.24
CA GLN A 155 -8.80 15.21 -22.17
C GLN A 155 -8.16 16.60 -22.22
N THR A 156 -7.08 16.82 -21.45
CA THR A 156 -6.35 18.10 -21.46
C THR A 156 -5.71 18.37 -22.82
N MET A 157 -5.08 17.37 -23.44
CA MET A 157 -4.44 17.50 -24.76
C MET A 157 -5.47 17.77 -25.87
N ALA A 158 -6.63 17.13 -25.83
CA ALA A 158 -7.76 17.38 -26.73
C ALA A 158 -8.26 18.83 -26.61
N LEU A 159 -8.36 19.37 -25.40
CA LEU A 159 -8.73 20.78 -25.19
C LEU A 159 -7.68 21.74 -25.77
N HIS A 160 -6.38 21.44 -25.62
CA HIS A 160 -5.32 22.21 -26.28
C HIS A 160 -5.45 22.18 -27.80
N ALA A 161 -5.76 21.02 -28.37
CA ALA A 161 -5.99 20.86 -29.81
C ALA A 161 -7.27 21.59 -30.29
N ALA A 162 -8.25 21.80 -29.40
CA ALA A 162 -9.42 22.64 -29.64
C ALA A 162 -9.15 24.15 -29.39
N GLY A 163 -7.92 24.53 -29.04
CA GLY A 163 -7.50 25.92 -28.86
C GLY A 163 -7.55 26.44 -27.42
N TRP A 164 -7.91 25.63 -26.44
CA TRP A 164 -7.93 26.05 -25.03
C TRP A 164 -6.52 25.99 -24.41
N CYS A 165 -5.97 27.13 -23.97
CA CYS A 165 -4.65 27.16 -23.34
C CYS A 165 -4.70 26.81 -21.84
N SER A 166 -3.56 26.43 -21.25
CA SER A 166 -3.51 26.01 -19.83
C SER A 166 -3.95 27.10 -18.85
N GLU A 167 -3.70 28.37 -19.16
CA GLU A 167 -4.12 29.52 -18.36
C GLU A 167 -5.65 29.67 -18.35
N ASP A 168 -6.30 29.45 -19.50
CA ASP A 168 -7.76 29.49 -19.60
C ASP A 168 -8.38 28.28 -18.90
N LEU A 169 -7.80 27.09 -19.04
CA LEU A 169 -8.22 25.90 -18.30
C LEU A 169 -8.06 26.10 -16.79
N SER A 170 -6.95 26.72 -16.38
CA SER A 170 -6.66 27.01 -14.98
C SER A 170 -7.69 27.95 -14.36
N SER A 171 -7.97 29.08 -15.01
CA SER A 171 -8.95 30.06 -14.53
C SER A 171 -10.36 29.46 -14.39
N ARG A 172 -10.75 28.52 -15.25
CA ARG A 172 -12.09 27.92 -15.27
C ARG A 172 -12.27 26.76 -14.29
N SER A 173 -11.20 26.06 -13.95
CA SER A 173 -11.25 24.87 -13.10
C SER A 173 -10.70 25.09 -11.68
N GLY A 174 -9.98 26.20 -11.46
CA GLY A 174 -9.23 26.44 -10.22
C GLY A 174 -8.02 25.51 -10.06
N ILE A 175 -7.63 24.77 -11.11
CA ILE A 175 -6.45 23.90 -11.11
C ILE A 175 -5.23 24.72 -11.55
N SER A 176 -4.09 24.57 -10.88
CA SER A 176 -2.87 25.30 -11.26
C SER A 176 -2.38 24.93 -12.67
N VAL A 177 -1.80 25.90 -13.38
CA VAL A 177 -1.14 25.68 -14.67
C VAL A 177 -0.01 24.64 -14.56
N GLN A 178 0.72 24.62 -13.43
CA GLN A 178 1.76 23.64 -13.16
C GLN A 178 1.21 22.21 -13.11
N THR A 179 0.01 22.02 -12.55
CA THR A 179 -0.65 20.71 -12.49
C THR A 179 -0.96 20.20 -13.89
N PHE A 180 -1.54 21.04 -14.77
CA PHE A 180 -1.78 20.66 -16.16
C PHE A 180 -0.49 20.30 -16.89
N ASN A 181 0.58 21.07 -16.68
CA ASN A 181 1.87 20.78 -17.30
C ASN A 181 2.48 19.46 -16.80
N LYS A 182 2.37 19.14 -15.51
CA LYS A 182 2.80 17.85 -14.96
C LYS A 182 1.99 16.69 -15.54
N LEU A 183 0.67 16.87 -15.64
CA LEU A 183 -0.24 15.88 -16.20
C LEU A 183 0.07 15.59 -17.67
N MET A 184 0.27 16.62 -18.49
CA MET A 184 0.65 16.47 -19.90
C MET A 184 1.99 15.75 -20.09
N ARG A 185 2.91 15.84 -19.11
CA ARG A 185 4.19 15.11 -19.10
C ARG A 185 4.08 13.65 -18.61
N GLY A 186 2.87 13.16 -18.32
CA GLY A 186 2.65 11.77 -17.90
C GLY A 186 2.60 11.56 -16.40
N SER A 187 2.52 12.61 -15.58
CA SER A 187 2.31 12.43 -14.14
C SER A 187 0.91 11.86 -13.87
N GLY A 188 0.80 10.88 -12.97
CA GLY A 188 -0.49 10.47 -12.42
C GLY A 188 -1.17 11.62 -11.67
N THR A 189 -2.46 11.50 -11.37
CA THR A 189 -3.26 12.56 -10.74
C THR A 189 -4.01 12.07 -9.49
N THR A 190 -4.78 12.93 -8.83
CA THR A 190 -5.70 12.51 -7.76
C THR A 190 -7.12 12.29 -8.31
N HIS A 191 -7.95 11.52 -7.61
CA HIS A 191 -9.33 11.27 -8.02
C HIS A 191 -10.14 12.56 -8.14
N GLU A 192 -10.00 13.49 -7.18
CA GLU A 192 -10.64 14.79 -7.27
C GLU A 192 -10.19 15.57 -8.50
N MET A 193 -8.89 15.56 -8.80
CA MET A 193 -8.34 16.26 -9.96
C MET A 193 -8.85 15.63 -11.27
N ARG A 194 -8.93 14.30 -11.36
CA ARG A 194 -9.54 13.58 -12.49
C ARG A 194 -10.99 14.03 -12.68
N GLN A 195 -11.79 14.08 -11.61
CA GLN A 195 -13.18 14.51 -11.68
C GLN A 195 -13.33 15.97 -12.14
N ARG A 196 -12.52 16.89 -11.60
CA ARG A 196 -12.55 18.31 -12.00
C ARG A 196 -12.19 18.49 -13.48
N ILE A 197 -11.18 17.76 -13.96
CA ILE A 197 -10.79 17.79 -15.39
C ILE A 197 -11.88 17.19 -16.26
N ASN A 198 -12.53 16.10 -15.83
CA ASN A 198 -13.63 15.49 -16.57
C ASN A 198 -14.82 16.45 -16.71
N VAL A 199 -15.21 17.13 -15.62
CA VAL A 199 -16.26 18.16 -15.65
C VAL A 199 -15.86 19.32 -16.56
N LEU A 200 -14.61 19.76 -16.51
CA LEU A 200 -14.10 20.82 -17.37
C LEU A 200 -14.12 20.41 -18.85
N TYR A 201 -13.69 19.18 -19.16
CA TYR A 201 -13.70 18.64 -20.51
C TYR A 201 -15.13 18.58 -21.07
N ASN A 202 -16.06 17.97 -20.34
CA ASN A 202 -17.46 17.87 -20.77
C ASN A 202 -18.11 19.24 -21.02
N ARG A 203 -17.67 20.27 -20.28
CA ARG A 203 -18.17 21.64 -20.46
C ARG A 203 -17.60 22.34 -21.69
N LEU A 204 -16.32 22.11 -22.00
CA LEU A 204 -15.60 22.86 -23.02
C LEU A 204 -15.47 22.12 -24.35
N HIS A 205 -15.61 20.79 -24.34
CA HIS A 205 -15.55 19.97 -25.52
C HIS A 205 -16.66 20.37 -26.52
N GLY A 206 -16.29 20.57 -27.78
CA GLY A 206 -17.20 21.07 -28.81
C GLY A 206 -17.46 22.59 -28.77
N THR A 207 -16.88 23.31 -27.80
CA THR A 207 -16.99 24.78 -27.72
C THR A 207 -15.70 25.46 -28.18
N VAL A 208 -15.84 26.63 -28.78
CA VAL A 208 -14.72 27.45 -29.26
C VAL A 208 -14.23 28.36 -28.13
N PRO A 209 -12.91 28.49 -27.90
CA PRO A 209 -12.37 29.46 -26.95
C PRO A 209 -12.72 30.90 -27.36
N PRO A 210 -12.84 31.83 -26.39
CA PRO A 210 -13.10 33.23 -26.70
C PRO A 210 -11.95 33.84 -27.53
N GLU A 211 -12.27 34.68 -28.51
CA GLU A 211 -11.29 35.34 -29.40
C GLU A 211 -11.55 36.85 -29.58
N ALA A 212 -12.39 37.45 -28.74
CA ALA A 212 -12.77 38.85 -28.85
C ALA A 212 -11.57 39.79 -28.67
N GLU A 213 -10.70 39.49 -27.71
CA GLU A 213 -9.55 40.33 -27.37
C GLU A 213 -8.24 39.87 -28.04
N PRO A 214 -7.29 40.78 -28.31
CA PRO A 214 -5.97 40.42 -28.85
C PRO A 214 -5.23 39.37 -28.02
N LEU A 215 -5.29 39.46 -26.68
CA LEU A 215 -4.66 38.50 -25.79
C LEU A 215 -5.29 37.10 -25.89
N GLN A 216 -6.60 37.04 -26.05
CA GLN A 216 -7.33 35.79 -26.22
C GLN A 216 -6.91 35.09 -27.53
N ARG A 217 -6.84 35.83 -28.64
CA ARG A 217 -6.34 35.31 -29.93
C ARG A 217 -4.90 34.76 -29.83
N ILE A 218 -4.04 35.43 -29.05
CA ILE A 218 -2.67 34.95 -28.79
C ILE A 218 -2.67 33.62 -28.02
N ARG A 219 -3.53 33.50 -27.00
CA ARG A 219 -3.67 32.27 -26.19
C ARG A 219 -4.17 31.09 -27.03
N VAL A 220 -5.21 31.30 -27.84
CA VAL A 220 -5.73 30.29 -28.76
C VAL A 220 -4.65 29.83 -29.72
N ARG A 221 -3.97 30.78 -30.38
CA ARG A 221 -2.86 30.48 -31.30
C ARG A 221 -1.72 29.71 -30.62
N ARG A 222 -1.41 30.02 -29.36
CA ARG A 222 -0.38 29.30 -28.58
C ARG A 222 -0.80 27.85 -28.30
N ALA A 223 -2.06 27.63 -27.90
CA ALA A 223 -2.57 26.29 -27.66
C ALA A 223 -2.54 25.44 -28.94
N LEU A 224 -3.04 25.99 -30.05
CA LEU A 224 -3.04 25.31 -31.35
C LEU A 224 -1.63 24.96 -31.84
N ARG A 225 -0.68 25.91 -31.79
CA ARG A 225 0.73 25.64 -32.15
C ARG A 225 1.36 24.56 -31.29
N LYS A 226 1.04 24.54 -29.99
CA LYS A 226 1.54 23.51 -29.07
C LYS A 226 0.94 22.15 -29.42
N ALA A 227 -0.35 22.09 -29.71
CA ALA A 227 -1.01 20.87 -30.13
C ALA A 227 -0.41 20.34 -31.44
N GLU A 228 -0.25 21.19 -32.45
CA GLU A 228 0.37 20.87 -33.73
C GLU A 228 1.79 20.31 -33.56
N ALA A 229 2.64 21.00 -32.79
CA ALA A 229 4.02 20.58 -32.53
C ALA A 229 4.13 19.23 -31.82
N ASN A 230 3.09 18.79 -31.12
CA ASN A 230 3.05 17.50 -30.40
C ASN A 230 2.11 16.47 -31.08
N GLY A 231 1.57 16.77 -32.26
CA GLY A 231 0.65 15.89 -32.97
C GLY A 231 -0.68 15.65 -32.26
N TRP A 232 -1.16 16.61 -31.45
CA TRP A 232 -2.40 16.46 -30.70
C TRP A 232 -3.63 16.76 -31.54
N THR A 233 -4.62 15.88 -31.49
CA THR A 233 -5.91 16.04 -32.17
C THR A 233 -7.07 16.26 -31.17
N PRO A 234 -8.13 16.99 -31.55
CA PRO A 234 -9.29 17.20 -30.68
C PRO A 234 -10.04 15.92 -30.31
N GLY A 235 -9.96 14.87 -31.15
CA GLY A 235 -10.67 13.59 -30.96
C GLY A 235 -9.97 12.57 -30.05
N MET A 236 -8.74 12.82 -29.60
CA MET A 236 -7.93 11.81 -28.88
C MET A 236 -8.48 11.38 -27.52
N ALA A 237 -9.38 12.16 -26.93
CA ALA A 237 -9.98 11.84 -25.64
C ALA A 237 -11.18 10.88 -25.80
N GLN A 238 -11.88 10.93 -26.93
CA GLN A 238 -13.07 10.11 -27.19
C GLN A 238 -12.73 8.63 -27.45
N SER A 239 -11.47 8.32 -27.81
CA SER A 239 -11.05 6.95 -28.08
C SER A 239 -10.90 6.07 -26.82
N LEU A 240 -10.90 6.65 -25.62
CA LEU A 240 -10.76 5.90 -24.36
C LEU A 240 -12.08 5.64 -23.63
N ASP A 241 -13.15 6.40 -23.93
CA ASP A 241 -14.45 6.21 -23.28
C ASP A 241 -15.06 4.82 -23.60
N TYR A 242 -14.53 4.11 -24.62
CA TYR A 242 -14.95 2.77 -25.01
C TYR A 242 -14.30 1.62 -24.21
N GLU A 243 -13.22 1.84 -23.46
CA GLU A 243 -12.55 0.76 -22.70
C GLU A 243 -12.94 0.71 -21.21
N GLU A 244 -13.48 1.79 -20.61
CA GLU A 244 -13.98 1.77 -19.22
C GLU A 244 -15.45 1.31 -19.11
N ALA A 245 -16.14 1.08 -20.22
CA ALA A 245 -17.55 0.66 -20.28
C ALA A 245 -17.77 -0.82 -20.67
N ALA A 246 -16.69 -1.60 -20.78
CA ALA A 246 -16.70 -3.05 -21.06
C ALA A 246 -16.13 -3.85 -19.88
#